data_AF-D1W7C0-F1
#
_entry.id   AF-D1W7C0-F1
#
_cell.length_a   1.000
_cell.length_b   1.000
_cell.length_c   1.000
_cell.angle_alpha   90.00
_cell.angle_beta   90.00
_cell.angle_gamma   90.00
#
_symmetry.space_group_name_H-M   'P 1'
#
loop_
_entity.id
_entity.type
_entity.pdbx_description
1 polymer ?
#
loop_
_entity_poly.entity_id
_entity_poly.type
_entity_poly.pdbx_seq_one_letter_code
_entity_poly.pdbx_strand_id
1 'polypeptide(L)' 'MNNIYPSIYRDCVDWSQIDKNEYLSAMRESVSDSTHIKALVQPALTTKIDDREMFMKGIDYSYYYEQKD' A
#
# COMPACT_ATOMS: atom_id res chain seq x y z
N MET A 1 4.23 -30.80 -1.36
CA MET A 1 3.31 -30.38 -2.44
C MET A 1 3.85 -29.08 -3.00
N ASN A 2 4.52 -29.15 -4.15
CA ASN A 2 5.15 -28.00 -4.79
C ASN A 2 4.10 -27.30 -5.65
N ASN A 3 3.74 -26.08 -5.27
CA ASN A 3 2.76 -25.28 -6.00
C ASN A 3 3.43 -24.73 -7.27
N ILE A 4 2.88 -25.06 -8.43
CA ILE A 4 3.46 -24.82 -9.77
C ILE A 4 2.99 -23.49 -10.38
N TYR A 5 2.40 -22.62 -9.55
CA TYR A 5 2.05 -21.24 -9.90
C TYR A 5 2.63 -20.31 -8.83
N PRO A 6 3.64 -19.49 -9.14
CA PRO A 6 4.04 -18.44 -8.23
C PRO A 6 2.92 -17.41 -8.21
N SER A 7 2.25 -17.21 -7.07
CA SER A 7 1.58 -15.92 -6.85
C SER A 7 2.70 -14.88 -6.82
N ILE A 8 2.86 -14.11 -7.90
CA ILE A 8 4.14 -13.46 -8.22
C ILE A 8 4.52 -12.36 -7.22
N TYR A 9 3.60 -11.88 -6.39
CA TYR A 9 3.93 -11.05 -5.22
C TYR A 9 3.09 -11.48 -4.02
N ARG A 10 3.78 -11.96 -2.98
CA ARG A 10 3.21 -12.22 -1.64
C ARG A 10 3.48 -11.04 -0.72
N ASP A 11 3.37 -9.84 -1.28
CA ASP A 11 3.67 -8.60 -0.60
C ASP A 11 2.40 -7.77 -0.50
N CYS A 12 2.17 -7.17 0.67
CA CYS A 12 1.16 -6.15 0.88
C CYS A 12 1.84 -4.80 1.17
N VAL A 13 1.06 -3.72 1.08
CA VAL A 13 1.56 -2.38 1.38
C VAL A 13 1.32 -2.07 2.85
N ASP A 14 2.37 -1.63 3.53
CA ASP A 14 2.27 -1.02 4.85
C ASP A 14 1.91 0.46 4.74
N TRP A 15 0.60 0.71 4.68
CA TRP A 15 0.04 2.06 4.58
C TRP A 15 0.43 2.98 5.74
N SER A 16 0.87 2.43 6.88
CA SER A 16 1.36 3.27 7.99
C SER A 16 2.67 4.00 7.67
N GLN A 17 3.39 3.56 6.63
CA GLN A 17 4.66 4.14 6.20
C GLN A 17 4.51 5.25 5.14
N ILE A 18 3.29 5.52 4.67
CA ILE A 18 3.03 6.52 3.63
C ILE A 18 2.21 7.67 4.24
N ASP A 19 2.72 8.90 4.13
CA ASP A 19 1.99 10.09 4.59
C ASP A 19 0.69 10.30 3.79
N LYS A 20 -0.37 10.75 4.46
CA LYS A 20 -1.69 10.98 3.85
C LYS A 20 -1.64 12.02 2.73
N ASN A 21 -1.00 13.16 2.96
CA ASN A 21 -0.97 14.24 1.98
C ASN A 21 -0.10 13.88 0.78
N GLU A 22 1.01 13.18 1.04
CA GLU A 22 1.91 12.67 0.01
C GLU A 22 1.22 11.63 -0.87
N TYR A 23 0.52 10.66 -0.27
CA TYR A 23 -0.31 9.68 -0.99
C TYR A 23 -1.37 10.38 -1.86
N LEU A 24 -2.13 11.32 -1.29
CA LEU A 24 -3.18 12.03 -2.02
C LEU A 24 -2.63 12.89 -3.17
N SER A 25 -1.46 13.51 -3.01
CA SER A 25 -0.79 14.24 -4.09
C SER A 25 -0.38 13.29 -5.22
N ALA A 26 0.33 12.22 -4.88
CA ALA A 26 0.80 11.23 -5.84
C ALA A 26 -0.35 10.55 -6.59
N MET A 27 -1.49 10.30 -5.91
CA MET A 27 -2.69 9.75 -6.56
C MET A 27 -3.32 10.72 -7.56
N ARG A 28 -3.34 12.04 -7.29
CA ARG A 28 -3.82 13.04 -8.26
C ARG A 28 -2.92 13.09 -9.50
N GLU A 29 -1.61 13.02 -9.30
CA GLU A 29 -0.61 13.01 -10.39
C GLU A 29 -0.63 11.70 -11.19
N SER A 30 -1.00 10.59 -10.56
CA SER A 30 -0.96 9.25 -11.15
C SER A 30 -1.81 9.07 -12.41
N VAL A 31 -2.82 9.94 -12.61
CA VAL A 31 -3.65 9.96 -13.82
C VAL A 31 -2.80 10.20 -15.07
N SER A 32 -1.75 11.01 -14.96
CA SER A 32 -0.80 11.31 -16.05
C SER A 32 0.54 10.59 -15.89
N ASP A 33 1.05 10.46 -14.66
CA ASP A 33 2.34 9.82 -14.39
C ASP A 33 2.32 9.02 -13.09
N SER A 34 2.43 7.70 -13.22
CA SER A 34 2.46 6.75 -12.10
C SER A 34 3.81 6.62 -11.38
N THR A 35 4.86 7.32 -11.84
CA THR A 35 6.22 7.17 -11.29
C THR A 35 6.29 7.53 -9.82
N HIS A 36 5.64 8.62 -9.43
CA HIS A 36 5.63 9.12 -8.07
C HIS A 36 4.98 8.11 -7.09
N ILE A 37 3.76 7.66 -7.38
CA ILE A 37 3.07 6.70 -6.51
C ILE A 37 3.82 5.36 -6.41
N LYS A 38 4.48 4.91 -7.48
CA LYS A 38 5.32 3.70 -7.43
C LYS A 38 6.54 3.89 -6.53
N ALA A 39 7.21 5.04 -6.60
CA ALA A 39 8.34 5.34 -5.73
C ALA A 39 7.95 5.40 -4.24
N LEU A 40 6.73 5.86 -3.93
CA LEU A 40 6.19 5.86 -2.57
C LEU A 40 5.82 4.45 -2.07
N VAL A 41 5.21 3.62 -2.93
CA VAL A 41 4.70 2.31 -2.52
C VAL A 41 5.81 1.27 -2.41
N GLN A 42 6.84 1.31 -3.27
CA GLN A 42 7.93 0.33 -3.28
C GLN A 42 8.62 0.12 -1.92
N PRO A 43 9.06 1.16 -1.18
CA PRO A 43 9.69 0.98 0.13
C PRO A 43 8.71 0.51 1.21
N ALA A 44 7.40 0.69 1.02
CA ALA A 44 6.36 0.28 1.96
C ALA A 44 5.88 -1.18 1.75
N LEU A 45 6.46 -1.93 0.79
CA LEU A 45 6.12 -3.33 0.57
C LEU A 45 6.62 -4.22 1.71
N THR A 46 5.76 -5.12 2.17
CA THR A 46 6.06 -6.07 3.25
C THR A 46 5.51 -7.46 2.94
N THR A 47 6.26 -8.49 3.32
CA THR A 47 5.85 -9.91 3.14
C THR A 47 4.88 -10.39 4.23
N LYS A 48 4.44 -9.50 5.14
CA LYS A 48 3.55 -9.81 6.27
C LYS A 48 2.08 -9.95 5.84
N ILE A 49 1.82 -10.77 4.83
CA ILE A 49 0.48 -10.93 4.22
C ILE A 49 -0.54 -11.66 5.09
N ASP A 50 -0.08 -12.53 5.99
CA ASP A 50 -0.94 -13.31 6.92
C ASP A 50 -0.98 -12.70 8.33
N ASP A 51 -0.42 -11.50 8.51
CA ASP A 51 -0.37 -10.81 9.81
C ASP A 51 -1.69 -10.08 10.07
N ARG A 52 -2.42 -10.55 11.08
CA ARG A 52 -3.73 -9.99 11.44
C ARG A 52 -3.65 -8.53 11.91
N GLU A 53 -2.59 -8.15 12.60
CA GLU A 53 -2.40 -6.77 13.08
C GLU A 53 -2.11 -5.83 11.91
N MET A 54 -1.28 -6.29 10.97
CA MET A 54 -0.96 -5.60 9.72
C MET A 54 -2.23 -5.31 8.90
N PHE A 55 -3.12 -6.29 8.79
CA PHE A 55 -4.39 -6.15 8.07
C PHE A 55 -5.33 -5.15 8.75
N MET A 56 -5.48 -5.22 10.08
CA MET A 56 -6.36 -4.30 10.83
C MET A 56 -5.87 -2.86 10.74
N LYS A 57 -4.56 -2.63 10.88
CA LYS A 57 -3.94 -1.31 10.69
C LYS A 57 -4.14 -0.79 9.26
N GLY A 58 -3.97 -1.65 8.25
CA GLY A 58 -4.21 -1.27 6.85
C GLY A 58 -5.64 -0.77 6.61
N ILE A 59 -6.65 -1.40 7.23
CA ILE A 59 -8.04 -0.94 7.18
C ILE A 59 -8.17 0.43 7.84
N ASP A 60 -7.64 0.63 9.05
CA ASP A 60 -7.71 1.90 9.76
C ASP A 60 -7.11 3.05 8.95
N TYR A 61 -5.94 2.83 8.33
CA TYR A 61 -5.28 3.84 7.48
C TYR A 61 -6.05 4.12 6.19
N SER A 62 -6.64 3.10 5.56
CA SER A 62 -7.48 3.28 4.37
C SER A 62 -8.67 4.21 4.67
N TYR A 63 -9.32 4.07 5.83
CA TYR A 63 -10.40 4.97 6.23
C TYR A 63 -9.88 6.37 6.62
N TYR A 64 -8.71 6.46 7.25
CA TYR A 64 -8.09 7.74 7.60
C TYR A 64 -7.76 8.62 6.39
N TYR A 65 -7.33 8.01 5.27
CA TYR A 65 -7.05 8.75 4.04
C TYR A 65 -8.29 9.41 3.43
N GLU A 66 -9.48 8.83 3.63
CA GLU A 66 -10.74 9.34 3.07
C GLU A 66 -11.49 10.32 4.00
N GLN A 67 -11.12 10.37 5.29
CA GLN A 67 -11.70 11.35 6.21
C GLN A 67 -11.31 12.76 5.80
N LYS A 68 -12.33 13.62 5.66
CA LYS A 68 -12.16 15.07 5.57
C LYS A 68 -11.95 15.61 6.99
N ASP A 69 -11.07 16.60 7.12
CA ASP A 69 -10.96 17.40 8.34
C ASP A 69 -12.30 18.08 8.67
#